data_AF-A0A2V2WFI9-F1
#
_entry.id   AF-A0A2V2WFI9-F1
#
_cell.length_a   1.000
_cell.length_b   1.000
_cell.length_c   1.000
_cell.angle_alpha   90.00
_cell.angle_beta   90.00
_cell.angle_gamma   90.00
#
_symmetry.space_group_name_H-M   'P 1'
#
loop_
_entity.id
_entity.type
_entity.pdbx_description
1 polymer ?
#
loop_
_entity_poly.entity_id
_entity_poly.type
_entity_poly.pdbx_seq_one_letter_code
_entity_poly.pdbx_strand_id
1 'polypeptide(L)'
;MYGEFVGALLKELNELRPSEREAQDSVLKINHQGYPTRTVGIAGLQGGVTRISMEYRVLYIPAVENFPLVDGFFFVDSPRKTLVGLQMTTAGAHHTIPSTVNLFNERLAEYFNGWDELSRDMSWDIIYVQHANGTMITKWQRCGPVNPKNLSDDEKKIVAFWDGKVHQYQFVLTTELVNKIREK
;
A
#
# COMPACT_ATOMS: atom_id res chain seq x y z
N MET A 1 17.46 18.82 6.86
CA MET A 1 18.07 17.52 6.47
C MET A 1 17.07 16.36 6.34
N TYR A 2 16.12 16.11 7.26
CA TYR A 2 15.08 15.06 7.09
C TYR A 2 14.11 15.39 5.94
N GLY A 3 13.64 16.64 5.85
CA GLY A 3 12.72 17.08 4.79
C GLY A 3 13.27 17.02 3.37
N GLU A 4 14.55 17.34 3.14
CA GLU A 4 15.15 17.26 1.79
C GLU A 4 15.34 15.82 1.32
N PHE A 5 15.67 14.92 2.25
CA PHE A 5 15.82 13.50 1.97
C PHE A 5 14.47 12.86 1.62
N VAL A 6 13.44 13.11 2.43
CA VAL A 6 12.07 12.66 2.13
C VAL A 6 11.55 13.30 0.85
N GLY A 7 11.85 14.58 0.61
CA GLY A 7 11.53 15.24 -0.66
C GLY A 7 12.18 14.59 -1.88
N ALA A 8 13.43 14.12 -1.77
CA ALA A 8 14.10 13.39 -2.84
C ALA A 8 13.49 12.00 -3.07
N LEU A 9 13.15 11.27 -2.01
CA LEU A 9 12.45 9.98 -2.09
C LEU A 9 11.14 10.10 -2.88
N LEU A 10 10.38 11.17 -2.61
CA LEU A 10 9.08 11.38 -3.21
C LEU A 10 9.15 11.78 -4.67
N LYS A 11 10.24 12.45 -5.10
CA LYS A 11 10.46 12.72 -6.53
C LYS A 11 10.58 11.43 -7.34
N GLU A 12 11.13 10.38 -6.75
CA GLU A 12 11.28 9.05 -7.37
C GLU A 12 10.00 8.20 -7.34
N LEU A 13 8.97 8.64 -6.63
CA LEU A 13 7.69 7.93 -6.55
C LEU A 13 6.91 8.13 -7.85
N ASN A 14 6.90 7.12 -8.71
CA ASN A 14 6.28 7.20 -10.04
C ASN A 14 4.98 6.40 -10.06
N GLU A 15 3.89 7.00 -10.53
CA GLU A 15 2.61 6.29 -10.66
C GLU A 15 2.69 5.26 -11.79
N LEU A 16 2.25 4.06 -11.48
CA LEU A 16 1.98 2.99 -12.42
C LEU A 16 0.48 3.04 -12.70
N ARG A 17 0.09 3.39 -13.94
CA ARG A 17 -1.32 3.47 -14.33
C ARG A 17 -1.58 2.84 -15.68
N PRO A 18 -2.80 2.32 -15.92
CA PRO A 18 -3.30 2.07 -17.27
C PRO A 18 -3.38 3.38 -18.05
N SER A 19 -3.25 3.33 -19.38
CA SER A 19 -3.32 4.51 -20.25
C SER A 19 -4.66 5.26 -20.20
N GLU A 20 -5.72 4.58 -19.77
CA GLU A 20 -7.10 5.10 -19.75
C GLU A 20 -7.41 5.92 -18.49
N ARG A 21 -6.60 5.82 -17.43
CA ARG A 21 -6.83 6.55 -16.16
C ARG A 21 -6.06 7.85 -16.16
N GLU A 22 -6.63 8.94 -15.63
CA GLU A 22 -5.88 10.16 -15.37
C GLU A 22 -4.77 9.93 -14.33
N ALA A 23 -3.69 10.70 -14.42
CA ALA A 23 -2.60 10.60 -13.46
C ALA A 23 -3.06 11.16 -12.11
N GLN A 24 -2.67 10.49 -11.03
CA GLN A 24 -2.91 10.94 -9.68
C GLN A 24 -1.61 10.95 -8.88
N ASP A 25 -1.24 12.13 -8.37
CA ASP A 25 -0.16 12.22 -7.41
C ASP A 25 -0.50 11.47 -6.13
N SER A 26 0.45 10.67 -5.65
CA SER A 26 0.33 9.98 -4.36
C SER A 26 0.05 10.98 -3.24
N VAL A 27 -0.71 10.55 -2.23
CA VAL A 27 -0.93 11.35 -1.02
C VAL A 27 0.39 11.79 -0.36
N LEU A 28 1.47 11.05 -0.56
CA LEU A 28 2.78 11.37 -0.02
C LEU A 28 3.47 12.56 -0.71
N LYS A 29 3.13 12.84 -1.98
CA LYS A 29 3.66 14.01 -2.71
C LYS A 29 2.90 15.30 -2.37
N ILE A 30 1.64 15.18 -1.96
CA ILE A 30 0.74 16.33 -1.75
C ILE A 30 0.57 16.69 -0.27
N ASN A 31 0.74 15.73 0.65
CA ASN A 31 0.63 15.97 2.09
C ASN A 31 1.88 15.51 2.84
N HIS A 32 2.81 16.43 3.05
CA HIS A 32 4.03 16.15 3.80
C HIS A 32 3.80 15.98 5.30
N GLN A 33 2.67 16.46 5.83
CA GLN A 33 2.31 16.26 7.23
C GLN A 33 1.67 14.88 7.47
N GLY A 34 1.28 14.17 6.42
CA GLY A 34 0.68 12.84 6.47
C GLY A 34 1.68 11.71 6.74
N TYR A 35 2.98 11.98 6.77
CA TYR A 35 3.99 10.94 6.96
C TYR A 35 3.90 10.26 8.33
N PRO A 36 4.21 8.95 8.39
CA PRO A 36 4.32 8.24 9.65
C PRO A 36 5.28 8.92 10.61
N THR A 37 4.89 9.00 11.88
CA THR A 37 5.70 9.58 12.97
C THR A 37 6.18 8.54 13.97
N ARG A 38 5.55 7.36 13.96
CA ARG A 38 5.90 6.22 14.79
C ARG A 38 5.53 4.92 14.08
N THR A 39 6.12 3.83 14.56
CA THR A 39 5.89 2.48 14.05
C THR A 39 5.26 1.62 15.15
N VAL A 40 4.31 0.77 14.76
CA VAL A 40 3.63 -0.18 15.64
C VAL A 40 3.65 -1.56 14.98
N GLY A 41 4.15 -2.56 15.69
CA GLY A 41 4.00 -3.96 15.28
C GLY A 41 2.57 -4.42 15.54
N ILE A 42 1.93 -5.03 14.55
CA ILE A 42 0.63 -5.68 14.73
C ILE A 42 0.85 -7.18 14.95
N ALA A 43 0.44 -7.66 16.13
CA ALA A 43 0.57 -9.06 16.53
C ALA A 43 -0.24 -10.00 15.62
N GLY A 44 0.17 -11.26 15.57
CA GLY A 44 -0.55 -12.26 14.80
C GLY A 44 -1.89 -12.69 15.40
N LEU A 45 -2.70 -13.34 14.56
CA LEU A 45 -4.08 -13.70 14.86
C LEU A 45 -4.23 -14.99 15.68
N GLN A 46 -3.11 -15.67 15.97
CA GLN A 46 -3.09 -16.85 16.81
C GLN A 46 -3.44 -16.47 18.26
N GLY A 47 -4.57 -16.96 18.77
CA GLY A 47 -5.06 -16.68 20.12
C GLY A 47 -6.07 -15.52 20.23
N GLY A 48 -6.44 -14.92 19.10
CA GLY A 48 -7.36 -13.78 19.04
C GLY A 48 -6.63 -12.44 19.10
N VAL A 49 -7.20 -11.43 18.44
CA VAL A 49 -6.65 -10.06 18.38
C VAL A 49 -7.58 -9.10 19.08
N THR A 50 -7.01 -8.28 19.96
CA THR A 50 -7.73 -7.12 20.50
C THR A 50 -7.71 -6.03 19.45
N ARG A 51 -8.90 -5.65 18.96
CA ARG A 51 -9.03 -4.54 18.02
C ARG A 51 -8.51 -3.24 18.64
N ILE A 52 -7.75 -2.49 17.86
CA ILE A 52 -7.22 -1.17 18.22
C ILE A 52 -7.92 -0.08 17.42
N SER A 53 -7.83 1.17 17.88
CA SER A 53 -8.28 2.31 17.09
C SER A 53 -7.32 2.55 15.92
N MET A 54 -7.86 2.79 14.73
CA MET A 54 -7.06 3.22 13.59
C MET A 54 -6.49 4.61 13.87
N GLU A 55 -5.18 4.77 13.71
CA GLU A 55 -4.49 6.05 13.87
C GLU A 55 -3.82 6.46 12.57
N TYR A 56 -4.02 7.73 12.19
CA TYR A 56 -3.28 8.33 11.09
C TYR A 56 -1.82 8.53 11.48
N ARG A 57 -0.92 8.50 10.48
CA ARG A 57 0.53 8.72 10.67
C ARG A 57 1.21 7.70 11.59
N VAL A 58 0.65 6.50 11.69
CA VAL A 58 1.27 5.34 12.34
C VAL A 58 1.60 4.30 11.27
N LEU A 59 2.87 3.89 11.18
CA LEU A 59 3.29 2.78 10.34
C LEU A 59 3.04 1.47 11.05
N TYR A 60 2.08 0.70 10.55
CA TYR A 60 1.76 -0.63 11.03
C TYR A 60 2.59 -1.67 10.29
N ILE A 61 3.33 -2.49 11.04
CA ILE A 61 4.13 -3.59 10.50
C ILE A 61 3.53 -4.90 11.00
N PRO A 62 2.95 -5.73 10.12
CA PRO A 62 2.47 -7.05 10.50
C PRO A 62 3.60 -7.92 11.04
N ALA A 63 3.41 -8.55 12.19
CA ALA A 63 4.35 -9.53 12.74
C ALA A 63 4.12 -10.95 12.20
N VAL A 64 3.04 -11.16 11.44
CA VAL A 64 2.76 -12.47 10.83
C VAL A 64 3.55 -12.64 9.54
N GLU A 65 4.14 -13.82 9.39
CA GLU A 65 4.69 -14.23 8.12
C GLU A 65 3.58 -14.30 7.06
N ASN A 66 3.90 -13.85 5.85
CA ASN A 66 2.97 -13.86 4.70
C ASN A 66 1.67 -13.07 4.94
N PHE A 67 1.77 -11.91 5.58
CA PHE A 67 0.64 -10.98 5.65
C PHE A 67 0.14 -10.66 4.23
N PRO A 68 -1.19 -10.68 3.99
CA PRO A 68 -1.72 -10.51 2.65
C PRO A 68 -1.39 -9.12 2.09
N LEU A 69 -1.13 -9.10 0.78
CA LEU A 69 -0.97 -7.92 -0.07
C LEU A 69 0.26 -7.03 0.19
N VAL A 70 0.59 -6.71 1.44
CA VAL A 70 1.61 -5.69 1.79
C VAL A 70 2.50 -6.13 2.96
N ASP A 71 3.71 -5.58 3.04
CA ASP A 71 4.68 -5.83 4.12
C ASP A 71 4.58 -4.78 5.25
N GLY A 72 3.86 -3.69 5.02
CA GLY A 72 3.57 -2.65 5.99
C GLY A 72 2.58 -1.64 5.42
N PHE A 73 1.86 -0.92 6.28
CA PHE A 73 0.90 0.07 5.82
C PHE A 73 0.66 1.18 6.85
N PHE A 74 0.11 2.29 6.40
CA PHE A 74 -0.30 3.41 7.26
C PHE A 74 -1.47 4.17 6.66
N PHE A 75 -2.04 5.09 7.44
CA PHE A 75 -3.18 5.90 7.03
C PHE A 75 -2.82 7.38 6.95
N VAL A 76 -3.31 8.03 5.91
CA VAL A 76 -3.26 9.49 5.70
C VAL A 76 -4.69 10.01 5.69
N ASP A 77 -4.95 11.11 6.41
CA ASP A 77 -6.32 11.67 6.56
C ASP A 77 -6.68 12.66 5.45
N SER A 78 -5.72 13.50 5.04
CA SER A 78 -5.94 14.65 4.16
C SER A 78 -4.87 14.72 3.05
N PRO A 79 -5.15 15.31 1.87
CA PRO A 79 -6.45 15.83 1.43
C PRO A 79 -7.46 14.74 1.06
N ARG A 80 -7.00 13.49 1.01
CA ARG A 80 -7.82 12.31 0.73
C ARG A 80 -7.49 11.26 1.78
N LYS A 81 -8.52 10.61 2.32
CA LYS A 81 -8.33 9.47 3.22
C LYS A 81 -7.74 8.31 2.44
N THR A 82 -6.54 7.91 2.79
CA THR A 82 -5.79 6.93 2.01
C THR A 82 -5.08 5.92 2.90
N LEU A 83 -5.27 4.64 2.59
CA LEU A 83 -4.40 3.57 3.06
C LEU A 83 -3.19 3.54 2.14
N VAL A 84 -2.00 3.71 2.70
CA VAL A 84 -0.75 3.58 1.97
C VAL A 84 -0.13 2.24 2.33
N GLY A 85 -0.09 1.32 1.38
CA GLY A 85 0.49 0.00 1.50
C GLY A 85 1.88 -0.05 0.90
N LEU A 86 2.84 -0.64 1.61
CA LEU A 86 4.21 -0.85 1.16
C LEU A 86 4.38 -2.33 0.81
N GLN A 87 4.74 -2.63 -0.43
CA GLN A 87 5.07 -3.99 -0.86
C GLN A 87 6.54 -4.05 -1.30
N MET A 88 7.36 -4.72 -0.50
CA MET A 88 8.77 -4.96 -0.78
C MET A 88 8.89 -6.07 -1.83
N THR A 89 9.66 -5.85 -2.88
CA THR A 89 9.80 -6.86 -3.94
C THR A 89 11.09 -6.77 -4.73
N THR A 90 11.56 -7.93 -5.20
CA THR A 90 12.61 -8.06 -6.22
C THR A 90 12.04 -8.49 -7.57
N ALA A 91 10.74 -8.81 -7.64
CA ALA A 91 10.08 -9.27 -8.85
C ALA A 91 9.62 -8.10 -9.73
N GLY A 92 9.58 -8.34 -11.04
CA GLY A 92 9.15 -7.34 -12.03
C GLY A 92 7.65 -7.28 -12.28
N ALA A 93 6.87 -8.14 -11.61
CA ALA A 93 5.42 -8.15 -11.66
C ALA A 93 4.86 -8.95 -10.47
N HIS A 94 3.65 -8.61 -10.05
CA HIS A 94 2.85 -9.35 -9.08
C HIS A 94 1.50 -9.69 -9.67
N HIS A 95 1.17 -10.98 -9.66
CA HIS A 95 -0.19 -11.40 -9.93
C HIS A 95 -1.03 -11.24 -8.66
N THR A 96 -1.73 -10.13 -8.55
CA THR A 96 -2.67 -9.90 -7.45
C THR A 96 -3.98 -10.60 -7.79
N ILE A 97 -4.48 -11.43 -6.88
CA ILE A 97 -5.78 -12.10 -7.03
C ILE A 97 -6.81 -11.47 -6.08
N PRO A 98 -8.12 -11.46 -6.45
CA PRO A 98 -9.15 -10.81 -5.65
C PRO A 98 -9.22 -11.35 -4.21
N SER A 99 -9.01 -12.65 -4.02
CA SER A 99 -9.02 -13.27 -2.69
C SER A 99 -7.91 -12.74 -1.78
N THR A 100 -6.73 -12.38 -2.30
CA THR A 100 -5.66 -11.75 -1.52
C THR A 100 -6.03 -10.35 -1.07
N VAL A 101 -6.66 -9.56 -1.96
CA VAL A 101 -7.14 -8.21 -1.63
C VAL A 101 -8.25 -8.27 -0.59
N ASN A 102 -9.18 -9.21 -0.75
CA ASN A 102 -10.24 -9.45 0.22
C ASN A 102 -9.68 -9.85 1.58
N LEU A 103 -8.76 -10.81 1.61
CA LEU A 103 -8.13 -11.28 2.84
C LEU A 103 -7.40 -10.14 3.56
N PHE A 104 -6.70 -9.27 2.83
CA PHE A 104 -6.09 -8.08 3.41
C PHE A 104 -7.14 -7.16 4.05
N ASN A 105 -8.25 -6.89 3.37
CA ASN A 105 -9.33 -6.08 3.93
C ASN A 105 -9.98 -6.72 5.18
N GLU A 106 -10.18 -8.04 5.18
CA GLU A 106 -10.67 -8.80 6.34
C GLU A 106 -9.70 -8.71 7.52
N ARG A 107 -8.39 -8.82 7.27
CA ARG A 107 -7.38 -8.63 8.33
C ARG A 107 -7.47 -7.24 8.94
N LEU A 108 -7.68 -6.19 8.14
CA LEU A 108 -7.86 -4.84 8.67
C LEU A 108 -9.11 -4.74 9.56
N ALA A 109 -10.21 -5.42 9.22
CA ALA A 109 -11.42 -5.49 10.05
C ALA A 109 -11.23 -6.27 11.37
N GLU A 110 -10.30 -7.22 11.38
CA GLU A 110 -9.90 -7.94 12.59
C GLU A 110 -9.03 -7.08 13.51
N TYR A 111 -8.19 -6.20 12.96
CA TYR A 111 -7.30 -5.33 13.74
C TYR A 111 -7.94 -4.02 14.18
N PHE A 112 -8.81 -3.41 13.38
CA PHE A 112 -9.25 -2.03 13.60
C PHE A 112 -10.72 -1.91 13.97
N ASN A 113 -11.00 -1.15 15.03
CA ASN A 113 -12.35 -0.77 15.41
C ASN A 113 -12.99 0.13 14.35
N GLY A 114 -14.24 -0.16 13.97
CA GLY A 114 -14.99 0.66 13.02
C GLY A 114 -14.48 0.60 11.57
N TRP A 115 -13.68 -0.41 11.21
CA TRP A 115 -13.08 -0.52 9.88
C TRP A 115 -14.11 -0.41 8.74
N ASP A 116 -15.27 -1.04 8.86
CA ASP A 116 -16.32 -1.03 7.84
C ASP A 116 -16.91 0.35 7.55
N GLU A 117 -16.81 1.29 8.50
CA GLU A 117 -17.22 2.69 8.32
C GLU A 117 -16.05 3.52 7.80
N LEU A 118 -14.86 3.33 8.37
CA LEU A 118 -13.64 4.07 8.04
C LEU A 118 -13.18 3.83 6.59
N SER A 119 -13.39 2.62 6.07
CA SER A 119 -12.90 2.18 4.76
C SER A 119 -13.76 2.63 3.57
N ARG A 120 -15.03 3.03 3.78
CA ARG A 120 -16.00 3.27 2.69
C ARG A 120 -15.54 4.29 1.65
N ASP A 121 -14.93 5.36 2.11
CA ASP A 121 -14.48 6.47 1.26
C ASP A 121 -12.95 6.49 1.08
N MET A 122 -12.26 5.44 1.52
CA MET A 122 -10.81 5.38 1.52
C MET A 122 -10.26 4.93 0.16
N SER A 123 -9.31 5.69 -0.39
CA SER A 123 -8.50 5.24 -1.52
C SER A 123 -7.30 4.45 -1.04
N TRP A 124 -6.69 3.62 -1.88
CA TRP A 124 -5.47 2.92 -1.53
C TRP A 124 -4.33 3.34 -2.46
N ASP A 125 -3.17 3.63 -1.88
CA ASP A 125 -1.90 3.79 -2.61
C ASP A 125 -1.04 2.57 -2.30
N ILE A 126 -0.75 1.73 -3.30
CA ILE A 126 0.20 0.61 -3.17
C ILE A 126 1.55 1.04 -3.74
N ILE A 127 2.56 1.06 -2.89
CA ILE A 127 3.92 1.43 -3.25
C ILE A 127 4.78 0.17 -3.32
N TYR A 128 5.21 -0.19 -4.52
CA TYR A 128 6.21 -1.24 -4.72
C TYR A 128 7.59 -0.69 -4.41
N VAL A 129 8.15 -1.11 -3.28
CA VAL A 129 9.49 -0.76 -2.84
C VAL A 129 10.45 -1.81 -3.39
N GLN A 130 11.20 -1.42 -4.41
CA GLN A 130 12.03 -2.33 -5.19
C GLN A 130 13.49 -2.24 -4.80
N HIS A 131 14.12 -3.38 -4.58
CA HIS A 131 15.57 -3.43 -4.41
C HIS A 131 16.27 -3.04 -5.73
N ALA A 132 17.37 -2.28 -5.68
CA ALA A 132 18.08 -1.83 -6.89
C ALA A 132 18.60 -2.96 -7.79
N ASN A 133 18.86 -4.14 -7.22
CA ASN A 133 19.27 -5.33 -7.99
C ASN A 133 18.09 -6.19 -8.46
N GLY A 134 16.84 -5.78 -8.19
CA GLY A 134 15.63 -6.48 -8.61
C GLY A 134 15.15 -6.05 -9.99
N THR A 135 14.17 -6.77 -10.55
CA THR A 135 13.52 -6.38 -11.80
C THR A 135 12.50 -5.29 -11.53
N MET A 136 12.62 -4.14 -12.20
CA MET A 136 11.69 -3.02 -12.01
C MET A 136 10.26 -3.34 -12.49
N ILE A 137 9.27 -2.98 -11.67
CA ILE A 137 7.85 -3.03 -12.02
C ILE A 137 7.53 -1.75 -12.77
N THR A 138 7.48 -1.82 -14.09
CA THR A 138 7.28 -0.64 -14.95
C THR A 138 5.83 -0.45 -15.41
N LYS A 139 4.93 -1.35 -15.02
CA LYS A 139 3.53 -1.37 -15.46
C LYS A 139 2.60 -1.47 -14.26
N TRP A 140 1.38 -0.96 -14.43
CA TRP A 140 0.31 -1.17 -13.46
C TRP A 140 -0.01 -2.66 -13.31
N GLN A 141 -0.19 -3.12 -12.07
CA GLN A 141 -0.45 -4.52 -11.74
C GLN A 141 -1.96 -4.75 -11.62
N ARG A 142 -2.49 -5.64 -12.46
CA ARG A 142 -3.91 -5.99 -12.44
C ARG A 142 -4.26 -6.85 -11.23
N CYS A 143 -5.45 -6.63 -10.67
CA CYS A 143 -6.10 -7.58 -9.78
C CYS A 143 -7.01 -8.52 -10.58
N GLY A 144 -6.76 -9.82 -10.47
CA GLY A 144 -7.57 -10.85 -11.10
C GLY A 144 -7.21 -11.16 -12.56
N PRO A 145 -7.95 -12.10 -13.17
CA PRO A 145 -7.70 -12.56 -14.53
C PRO A 145 -8.00 -11.47 -15.56
N VAL A 146 -7.40 -11.60 -16.74
CA VAL A 146 -7.73 -10.77 -17.91
C VAL A 146 -9.21 -10.92 -18.28
N ASN A 147 -9.75 -12.13 -18.13
CA ASN A 147 -11.14 -12.45 -18.44
C ASN A 147 -11.95 -12.62 -17.13
N PRO A 148 -12.78 -11.65 -16.74
CA PRO A 148 -13.52 -11.69 -15.49
C PRO A 148 -14.78 -12.58 -15.55
N LYS A 149 -15.07 -13.25 -16.67
CA LYS A 149 -16.30 -14.05 -16.86
C LYS A 149 -16.51 -15.13 -15.79
N ASN A 150 -15.41 -15.66 -15.24
CA ASN A 150 -15.44 -16.72 -14.23
C ASN A 150 -15.35 -16.19 -12.79
N LEU A 151 -15.33 -14.87 -12.60
CA LEU A 151 -15.33 -14.27 -11.26
C LEU A 151 -16.74 -14.31 -10.67
N SER A 152 -16.81 -14.60 -9.38
CA SER A 152 -18.00 -14.36 -8.56
C SER A 152 -18.33 -12.87 -8.49
N ASP A 153 -19.55 -12.53 -8.08
CA ASP A 153 -19.95 -11.13 -7.99
C ASP A 153 -19.18 -10.35 -6.93
N ASP A 154 -18.72 -11.01 -5.86
CA ASP A 154 -17.87 -10.38 -4.85
C ASP A 154 -16.44 -10.15 -5.37
N GLU A 155 -15.87 -11.09 -6.12
CA GLU A 155 -14.59 -10.88 -6.79
C GLU A 155 -14.66 -9.76 -7.82
N LYS A 156 -15.77 -9.62 -8.55
CA LYS A 156 -15.97 -8.48 -9.48
C LYS A 156 -15.98 -7.15 -8.76
N LYS A 157 -16.58 -7.05 -7.57
CA LYS A 157 -16.54 -5.82 -6.75
C LYS A 157 -15.11 -5.49 -6.32
N ILE A 158 -14.32 -6.50 -5.94
CA ILE A 158 -12.91 -6.33 -5.56
C ILE A 158 -12.08 -5.86 -6.77
N VAL A 159 -12.29 -6.43 -7.95
CA VAL A 159 -11.62 -5.98 -9.18
C VAL A 159 -12.01 -4.54 -9.51
N ALA A 160 -13.30 -4.21 -9.45
CA ALA A 160 -13.76 -2.83 -9.69
C ALA A 160 -13.19 -1.83 -8.68
N PHE A 161 -13.09 -2.23 -7.40
CA PHE A 161 -12.42 -1.45 -6.37
C PHE A 161 -10.94 -1.24 -6.71
N TRP A 162 -10.22 -2.31 -7.08
CA TRP A 162 -8.82 -2.23 -7.46
C TRP A 162 -8.59 -1.29 -8.65
N ASP A 163 -9.42 -1.42 -9.68
CA ASP A 163 -9.29 -0.64 -10.90
C ASP A 163 -9.65 0.84 -10.69
N GLY A 164 -10.57 1.14 -9.76
CA GLY A 164 -11.10 2.50 -9.56
C GLY A 164 -10.54 3.26 -8.35
N LYS A 165 -10.11 2.57 -7.28
CA LYS A 165 -9.74 3.17 -5.99
C LYS A 165 -8.32 2.86 -5.54
N VAL A 166 -7.64 1.91 -6.19
CA VAL A 166 -6.23 1.61 -5.92
C VAL A 166 -5.36 2.32 -6.95
N HIS A 167 -4.45 3.14 -6.45
CA HIS A 167 -3.36 3.75 -7.21
C HIS A 167 -2.07 3.04 -6.86
N GLN A 168 -1.20 2.88 -7.85
CA GLN A 168 0.02 2.10 -7.69
C GLN A 168 1.21 2.96 -8.01
N TYR A 169 2.27 2.80 -7.25
CA TYR A 169 3.49 3.57 -7.42
C TYR A 169 4.70 2.65 -7.31
N GLN A 170 5.75 2.96 -8.05
CA GLN A 170 7.05 2.32 -7.88
C GLN A 170 8.01 3.26 -7.14
N PHE A 171 8.87 2.64 -6.34
CA PHE A 171 9.96 3.31 -5.64
C PHE A 171 11.20 2.40 -5.59
N VAL A 172 12.35 2.88 -6.06
CA VAL A 172 13.59 2.08 -6.09
C VAL A 172 14.48 2.42 -4.89
N LEU A 173 14.73 1.43 -4.05
CA LEU A 173 15.64 1.50 -2.92
C LEU A 173 17.07 1.25 -3.40
N THR A 174 17.78 2.33 -3.74
CA THR A 174 19.19 2.27 -4.17
C THR A 174 20.15 2.15 -2.99
N THR A 175 21.32 1.57 -3.23
CA THR A 175 22.38 1.48 -2.20
C THR A 175 22.79 2.86 -1.68
N GLU A 176 22.89 3.85 -2.57
CA GLU A 176 23.18 5.25 -2.20
C GLU A 176 22.14 5.78 -1.21
N LEU A 177 20.87 5.52 -1.49
CA LEU A 177 19.77 5.97 -0.65
C LEU A 177 19.78 5.26 0.71
N VAL A 178 20.03 3.95 0.75
CA VAL A 178 20.16 3.19 2.00
C VAL A 178 21.31 3.74 2.85
N ASN A 179 22.45 4.06 2.23
CA ASN A 179 23.58 4.65 2.94
C ASN A 179 23.20 6.02 3.54
N LYS A 180 22.52 6.89 2.77
CA LYS A 180 22.01 8.17 3.26
C LYS A 180 20.99 8.04 4.41
N ILE A 181 20.22 6.95 4.46
CA ILE A 181 19.33 6.66 5.60
C ILE A 181 20.14 6.32 6.84
N ARG A 182 21.17 5.49 6.70
CA ARG A 182 22.00 4.99 7.80
C ARG A 182 22.95 6.04 8.39
N GLU A 183 23.30 7.07 7.63
CA GLU A 183 24.16 8.18 8.06
C GLU A 183 23.46 9.18 9.00
N LYS A 184 22.15 9.02 9.24
CA LYS A 184 21.33 9.86 10.14
C LYS A 184 20.92 9.11 11.39
#